data_AF-A0A8T4JD79-F1
#
_entry.id   AF-A0A8T4JD79-F1
#
_cell.length_a   1.000
_cell.length_b   1.000
_cell.length_c   1.000
_cell.angle_alpha   90.00
_cell.angle_beta   90.00
_cell.angle_gamma   90.00
#
_symmetry.space_group_name_H-M   'P 1'
#
loop_
_entity.id
_entity.type
_entity.pdbx_description
1 polymer ?
#
loop_
_entity_poly.entity_id
_entity_poly.type
_entity_poly.pdbx_seq_one_letter_code
_entity_poly.pdbx_strand_id
1 'polypeptide(L)'
;DYKMDNTNKPENMDDLFKQVEEQVGKQVMDILRDEGLDMDVGIKRILKQEKDEQDLRELKTAIPTTKNTMTSELVYLSQSGQEQFKSEYFRRLQLIGLSEEKISSLYDTEQRILSRDNRILQPERKKPWLQRYFLFPDVSTPDNLPKPDDLTLSELILITDDANAAIVRDLRRFNGKSWEALEIASSDQHGSKGNYINAFMNRVQDIRWSNPQSTAFCLNEYGLLSRYKWGHHENDLWTKESTNLDQFG
;
A
#
# COMPACT_ATOMS: atom_id res chain seq x y z
N ASP A 1 -68.49 16.55 57.72
CA ASP A 1 -69.00 17.01 56.42
C ASP A 1 -68.02 17.96 55.75
N TYR A 2 -67.80 17.73 54.45
CA TYR A 2 -67.02 18.51 53.50
C TYR A 2 -65.52 18.57 53.73
N LYS A 3 -64.61 18.50 52.75
CA LYS A 3 -64.46 18.23 51.29
C LYS A 3 -62.96 18.64 51.12
N MET A 4 -62.12 18.20 50.21
CA MET A 4 -62.22 17.51 48.94
C MET A 4 -60.79 17.04 48.65
N ASP A 5 -60.67 15.88 48.03
CA ASP A 5 -59.51 15.47 47.27
C ASP A 5 -59.30 16.43 46.08
N ASN A 6 -58.04 16.82 45.84
CA ASN A 6 -57.49 17.59 44.70
C ASN A 6 -56.27 18.37 45.23
N THR A 7 -55.06 18.25 44.74
CA THR A 7 -54.58 17.89 43.40
C THR A 7 -53.07 17.76 43.51
N ASN A 8 -52.50 16.65 43.06
CA ASN A 8 -51.08 16.60 42.73
C ASN A 8 -50.80 17.59 41.59
N LYS A 9 -49.94 18.58 41.86
CA LYS A 9 -49.25 19.40 40.86
C LYS A 9 -47.93 19.89 41.47
N PRO A 10 -46.88 20.14 40.68
CA PRO A 10 -46.57 19.61 39.35
C PRO A 10 -45.29 18.76 39.38
N GLU A 11 -45.23 17.73 38.53
CA GLU A 11 -43.94 17.17 38.10
C GLU A 11 -43.05 18.31 37.61
N ASN A 12 -41.80 18.29 38.04
CA ASN A 12 -40.80 19.30 37.72
C ASN A 12 -40.81 19.53 36.21
N MET A 13 -41.23 20.72 35.78
CA MET A 13 -41.47 21.03 34.37
C MET A 13 -40.21 20.79 33.52
N ASP A 14 -39.03 20.96 34.11
CA ASP A 14 -37.75 20.70 33.45
C ASP A 14 -37.55 19.21 33.12
N ASP A 15 -38.01 18.30 34.00
CA ASP A 15 -37.94 16.86 33.76
C ASP A 15 -38.95 16.43 32.69
N LEU A 16 -40.12 17.08 32.66
CA LEU A 16 -41.14 16.87 31.63
C LEU A 16 -40.66 17.37 30.26
N PHE A 17 -40.02 18.54 30.20
CA PHE A 17 -39.45 19.08 28.98
C PHE A 17 -38.35 18.18 28.42
N LYS A 18 -37.47 17.67 29.29
CA LYS A 18 -36.37 16.78 28.88
C LYS A 18 -36.89 15.44 28.35
N GLN A 19 -37.92 14.87 28.97
CA GLN A 19 -38.59 13.67 28.46
C GLN A 19 -39.27 13.90 27.10
N VAL A 20 -39.91 15.06 26.92
CA VAL A 20 -40.53 15.43 25.64
C VAL A 20 -39.46 15.60 24.56
N GLU A 21 -38.33 16.24 24.86
CA GLU A 21 -37.21 16.37 23.91
C GLU A 21 -36.63 15.00 23.51
N GLU A 22 -36.41 14.08 24.46
CA GLU A 22 -35.91 12.74 24.18
C GLU A 22 -36.92 11.92 23.36
N GLN A 23 -38.22 12.03 23.66
CA GLN A 23 -39.27 11.28 22.99
C GLN A 23 -39.53 11.80 21.57
N VAL A 24 -39.55 13.13 21.38
CA VAL A 24 -39.65 13.76 20.06
C VAL A 24 -38.40 13.45 19.24
N GLY A 25 -37.20 13.52 19.85
CA GLY A 25 -35.95 13.15 19.20
C GLY A 25 -35.99 11.71 18.67
N LYS A 26 -36.45 10.76 19.48
CA LYS A 26 -36.59 9.37 19.07
C LYS A 26 -37.60 9.18 17.94
N GLN A 27 -38.76 9.84 18.02
CA GLN A 27 -39.78 9.78 16.97
C GLN A 27 -39.29 10.36 15.63
N VAL A 28 -38.54 11.46 15.67
CA VAL A 28 -37.95 12.07 14.47
C VAL A 28 -36.93 11.12 13.84
N MET A 29 -36.09 10.45 14.65
CA MET A 29 -35.13 9.46 14.16
C MET A 29 -35.81 8.23 13.53
N ASP A 30 -36.91 7.76 14.13
CA ASP A 30 -37.68 6.62 13.61
C ASP A 30 -38.38 6.99 12.29
N ILE A 31 -38.96 8.20 12.17
CA ILE A 31 -39.54 8.70 10.91
C ILE A 31 -38.47 8.80 9.81
N LEU A 32 -37.28 9.34 10.14
CA LEU A 32 -36.19 9.44 9.18
C LEU A 32 -35.70 8.05 8.72
N ARG A 33 -35.69 7.07 9.61
CA ARG A 33 -35.36 5.68 9.28
C ARG A 33 -36.43 5.02 8.39
N ASP A 34 -37.71 5.25 8.67
CA ASP A 34 -38.84 4.72 7.90
C ASP A 34 -38.92 5.33 6.49
N GLU A 35 -38.47 6.58 6.32
CA GLU A 35 -38.30 7.27 5.03
C GLU A 35 -37.00 6.86 4.30
N GLY A 36 -36.26 5.86 4.82
CA GLY A 36 -35.03 5.34 4.20
C GLY A 36 -33.79 6.21 4.39
N LEU A 37 -33.87 7.25 5.22
CA LEU A 37 -32.78 8.14 5.61
C LEU A 37 -32.19 7.67 6.95
N ASP A 38 -31.61 6.46 6.97
CA ASP A 38 -30.89 5.96 8.13
C ASP A 38 -29.60 6.79 8.32
N MET A 39 -29.70 7.80 9.18
CA MET A 39 -28.61 8.73 9.46
C MET A 39 -27.40 8.02 10.08
N ASP A 40 -27.57 6.90 10.80
CA ASP A 40 -26.43 6.14 11.33
C ASP A 40 -25.65 5.45 10.20
N VAL A 41 -26.36 4.94 9.20
CA VAL A 41 -25.75 4.38 7.98
C VAL A 41 -25.10 5.48 7.14
N GLY A 42 -25.74 6.64 7.04
CA GLY A 42 -25.20 7.83 6.37
C GLY A 42 -23.90 8.33 7.02
N ILE A 43 -23.91 8.50 8.34
CA ILE A 43 -22.74 8.94 9.12
C ILE A 43 -21.61 7.91 9.03
N LYS A 44 -21.89 6.61 9.17
CA LYS A 44 -20.87 5.56 8.98
C LYS A 44 -20.27 5.58 7.59
N ARG A 45 -21.07 5.84 6.55
CA ARG A 45 -20.60 5.94 5.17
C ARG A 45 -19.71 7.16 4.97
N ILE A 46 -20.12 8.32 5.49
CA ILE A 46 -19.33 9.56 5.43
C ILE A 46 -18.02 9.40 6.18
N LEU A 47 -18.03 8.88 7.41
CA LEU A 47 -16.82 8.66 8.21
C LEU A 47 -15.86 7.67 7.54
N LYS A 48 -16.39 6.63 6.91
CA LYS A 48 -15.57 5.69 6.12
C LYS A 48 -14.97 6.40 4.90
N GLN A 49 -15.77 7.16 4.16
CA GLN A 49 -15.31 7.90 2.98
C GLN A 49 -14.28 8.98 3.34
N GLU A 50 -14.48 9.72 4.42
CA GLU A 50 -13.52 10.71 4.92
C GLU A 50 -12.22 10.06 5.38
N LYS A 51 -12.29 8.89 6.03
CA LYS A 51 -11.10 8.10 6.37
C LYS A 51 -10.37 7.61 5.13
N ASP A 52 -11.09 7.06 4.15
CA ASP A 52 -10.51 6.59 2.89
C ASP A 52 -9.89 7.77 2.10
N GLU A 53 -10.52 8.94 2.10
CA GLU A 53 -10.02 10.17 1.48
C GLU A 53 -8.84 10.79 2.24
N GLN A 54 -8.84 10.73 3.57
CA GLN A 54 -7.71 11.13 4.42
C GLN A 54 -6.51 10.21 4.18
N ASP A 55 -6.72 8.90 4.20
CA ASP A 55 -5.71 7.89 3.88
C ASP A 55 -5.15 8.18 2.47
N LEU A 56 -6.00 8.48 1.48
CA LEU A 56 -5.62 8.83 0.11
C LEU A 56 -4.85 10.17 0.01
N ARG A 57 -5.17 11.16 0.85
CA ARG A 57 -4.45 12.44 0.91
C ARG A 57 -3.09 12.27 1.56
N GLU A 58 -3.03 11.61 2.71
CA GLU A 58 -1.78 11.28 3.40
C GLU A 58 -0.86 10.49 2.46
N LEU A 59 -1.43 9.56 1.68
CA LEU A 59 -0.79 8.84 0.59
C LEU A 59 -0.15 9.72 -0.48
N LYS A 60 -0.86 10.75 -0.94
CA LYS A 60 -0.38 11.67 -1.99
C LYS A 60 0.64 12.67 -1.46
N THR A 61 0.69 12.92 -0.15
CA THR A 61 1.63 13.84 0.50
C THR A 61 2.73 13.14 1.31
N ALA A 62 2.81 11.80 1.25
CA ALA A 62 3.40 11.03 2.34
C ALA A 62 4.91 11.25 2.48
N ILE A 63 5.30 11.73 3.67
CA ILE A 63 6.66 11.56 4.18
C ILE A 63 6.87 10.04 4.33
N PRO A 64 8.00 9.47 3.84
CA PRO A 64 8.28 8.06 4.01
C PRO A 64 8.29 7.65 5.49
N THR A 65 7.56 6.58 5.81
CA THR A 65 7.52 5.90 7.11
C THR A 65 7.86 4.43 6.93
N THR A 66 8.16 3.71 8.00
CA THR A 66 8.43 2.27 7.94
C THR A 66 7.27 1.43 7.41
N LYS A 67 6.03 1.95 7.38
CA LYS A 67 4.84 1.21 6.90
C LYS A 67 4.53 1.41 5.43
N ASN A 68 4.82 2.59 4.89
CA ASN A 68 4.49 2.99 3.51
C ASN A 68 5.74 3.17 2.63
N THR A 69 6.77 2.36 2.91
CA THR A 69 8.06 2.39 2.19
C THR A 69 8.37 0.98 1.70
N MET A 70 8.83 0.86 0.45
CA MET A 70 9.24 -0.43 -0.13
C MET A 70 10.48 -0.97 0.58
N THR A 71 10.68 -2.28 0.60
CA THR A 71 11.75 -2.86 1.44
C THR A 71 13.14 -2.36 1.05
N SER A 72 13.53 -2.37 -0.23
CA SER A 72 14.85 -1.85 -0.62
C SER A 72 14.96 -0.32 -0.53
N GLU A 73 13.84 0.41 -0.47
CA GLU A 73 13.83 1.87 -0.23
C GLU A 73 14.26 2.20 1.20
N LEU A 74 13.97 1.31 2.17
CA LEU A 74 14.45 1.45 3.55
C LEU A 74 15.99 1.50 3.63
N VAL A 75 16.69 0.78 2.73
CA VAL A 75 18.16 0.80 2.62
C VAL A 75 18.64 2.15 2.10
N TYR A 76 17.91 2.77 1.17
CA TYR A 76 18.22 4.12 0.69
C TYR A 76 18.02 5.15 1.80
N LEU A 77 16.89 5.10 2.50
CA LEU A 77 16.56 6.06 3.55
C LEU A 77 17.43 5.92 4.80
N SER A 78 17.93 4.72 5.12
CA SER A 78 18.82 4.52 6.27
C SER A 78 20.15 5.26 6.13
N GLN A 79 20.60 5.56 4.91
CA GLN A 79 21.83 6.33 4.66
C GLN A 79 21.76 7.76 5.23
N SER A 80 20.55 8.28 5.48
CA SER A 80 20.34 9.59 6.10
C SER A 80 20.48 9.60 7.62
N GLY A 81 20.99 8.50 8.22
CA GLY A 81 21.19 8.37 9.67
C GLY A 81 19.94 7.94 10.46
N GLN A 82 18.87 7.56 9.75
CA GLN A 82 17.62 7.12 10.35
C GLN A 82 17.63 5.62 10.60
N GLU A 83 18.16 5.21 11.76
CA GLU A 83 18.35 3.80 12.15
C GLU A 83 17.04 2.97 12.13
N GLN A 84 15.89 3.62 12.33
CA GLN A 84 14.57 3.00 12.25
C GLN A 84 14.31 2.29 10.91
N PHE A 85 14.78 2.86 9.79
CA PHE A 85 14.57 2.25 8.47
C PHE A 85 15.46 1.02 8.27
N LYS A 86 16.70 1.07 8.77
CA LYS A 86 17.58 -0.10 8.75
C LYS A 86 17.00 -1.22 9.60
N SER A 87 16.53 -0.91 10.81
CA SER A 87 15.91 -1.90 11.69
C SER A 87 14.66 -2.52 11.06
N GLU A 88 13.82 -1.73 10.40
CA GLU A 88 12.65 -2.24 9.69
C GLU A 88 13.02 -3.15 8.53
N TYR A 89 14.05 -2.81 7.75
CA TYR A 89 14.56 -3.66 6.67
C TYR A 89 14.95 -5.05 7.19
N PHE A 90 15.71 -5.10 8.28
CA PHE A 90 16.11 -6.35 8.92
C PHE A 90 14.90 -7.12 9.44
N ARG A 91 13.97 -6.44 10.13
CA ARG A 91 12.74 -7.05 10.66
C ARG A 91 11.92 -7.74 9.57
N ARG A 92 11.68 -7.07 8.43
CA ARG A 92 10.90 -7.62 7.30
C ARG A 92 11.52 -8.88 6.72
N LEU A 93 12.84 -8.88 6.55
CA LEU A 93 13.56 -10.02 6.01
C LEU A 93 13.68 -11.18 7.02
N GLN A 94 13.74 -10.89 8.32
CA GLN A 94 13.63 -11.90 9.37
C GLN A 94 12.22 -12.52 9.41
N LEU A 95 11.16 -11.76 9.13
CA LEU A 95 9.78 -12.27 9.11
C LEU A 95 9.54 -13.33 8.03
N ILE A 96 10.24 -13.23 6.90
CA ILE A 96 10.24 -14.29 5.87
C ILE A 96 11.29 -15.37 6.15
N GLY A 97 11.90 -15.39 7.35
CA GLY A 97 12.78 -16.47 7.80
C GLY A 97 14.20 -16.44 7.22
N LEU A 98 14.71 -15.28 6.80
CA LEU A 98 16.12 -15.18 6.40
C LEU A 98 17.05 -15.09 7.61
N SER A 99 18.23 -15.68 7.49
CA SER A 99 19.29 -15.56 8.50
C SER A 99 19.93 -14.17 8.44
N GLU A 100 20.48 -13.71 9.57
CA GLU A 100 21.16 -12.41 9.66
C GLU A 100 22.31 -12.26 8.66
N GLU A 101 23.04 -13.35 8.37
CA GLU A 101 24.09 -13.38 7.36
C GLU A 101 23.55 -13.07 5.96
N LYS A 102 22.44 -13.72 5.55
CA LYS A 102 21.79 -13.46 4.26
C LYS A 102 21.26 -12.04 4.17
N ILE A 103 20.66 -11.55 5.26
CA ILE A 103 20.11 -10.19 5.35
C ILE A 103 21.22 -9.15 5.19
N SER A 104 22.34 -9.35 5.88
CA SER A 104 23.50 -8.44 5.82
C SER A 104 24.12 -8.43 4.42
N SER A 105 24.32 -9.60 3.82
CA SER A 105 24.82 -9.72 2.45
C SER A 105 23.90 -9.04 1.42
N LEU A 106 22.59 -9.18 1.58
CA LEU A 106 21.62 -8.50 0.73
C LEU A 106 21.64 -6.99 0.97
N TYR A 107 21.71 -6.53 2.21
CA TYR A 107 21.82 -5.10 2.55
C TYR A 107 23.02 -4.45 1.86
N ASP A 108 24.19 -5.09 1.91
CA ASP A 108 25.40 -4.60 1.24
C ASP A 108 25.26 -4.59 -0.28
N THR A 109 24.53 -5.55 -0.83
CA THR A 109 24.24 -5.62 -2.27
C THR A 109 23.32 -4.48 -2.70
N GLU A 110 22.23 -4.24 -1.95
CA GLU A 110 21.32 -3.13 -2.19
C GLU A 110 22.03 -1.78 -2.07
N GLN A 111 22.87 -1.60 -1.04
CA GLN A 111 23.69 -0.38 -0.89
C GLN A 111 24.65 -0.16 -2.07
N ARG A 112 25.29 -1.23 -2.57
CA ARG A 112 26.16 -1.15 -3.74
C ARG A 112 25.39 -0.74 -5.00
N ILE A 113 24.16 -1.21 -5.18
CA ILE A 113 23.30 -0.81 -6.30
C ILE A 113 22.87 0.66 -6.16
N LEU A 114 22.49 1.06 -4.95
CA LEU A 114 22.04 2.42 -4.64
C LEU A 114 23.14 3.48 -4.78
N SER A 115 24.39 3.11 -4.52
CA SER A 115 25.57 3.99 -4.62
C SER A 115 26.12 4.15 -6.04
N ARG A 116 25.65 3.36 -7.03
CA ARG A 116 26.04 3.58 -8.43
C ARG A 116 25.49 4.91 -8.94
N ASP A 117 26.34 5.67 -9.64
CA ASP A 117 25.92 6.88 -10.34
C ASP A 117 25.10 6.48 -11.58
N ASN A 118 23.78 6.39 -11.40
CA ASN A 118 22.83 6.19 -12.49
C ASN A 118 22.00 7.47 -12.65
N ARG A 119 22.42 8.32 -13.59
CA ARG A 119 21.80 9.64 -13.84
C ARG A 119 20.30 9.58 -14.16
N ILE A 120 19.80 8.45 -14.66
CA ILE A 120 18.38 8.24 -14.98
C ILE A 120 17.61 7.91 -13.70
N LEU A 121 18.16 7.04 -12.84
CA LEU A 121 17.47 6.56 -11.63
C LEU A 121 17.63 7.49 -10.41
N GLN A 122 18.77 8.17 -10.27
CA GLN A 122 19.11 8.94 -9.07
C GLN A 122 18.14 10.12 -8.78
N PRO A 123 17.67 10.90 -9.77
CA PRO A 123 16.65 11.92 -9.53
C PRO A 123 15.32 11.33 -9.04
N GLU A 124 14.94 10.18 -9.58
CA GLU A 124 13.68 9.50 -9.24
C GLU A 124 13.76 8.79 -7.88
N ARG A 125 14.93 8.31 -7.46
CA ARG A 125 15.16 7.71 -6.12
C ARG A 125 14.97 8.70 -4.96
N LYS A 126 14.96 10.01 -5.22
CA LYS A 126 14.64 11.04 -4.21
C LYS A 126 13.15 11.13 -3.89
N LYS A 127 12.28 10.63 -4.77
CA LYS A 127 10.83 10.57 -4.55
C LYS A 127 10.47 9.25 -3.87
N PRO A 128 9.40 9.18 -3.08
CA PRO A 128 8.88 7.92 -2.55
C PRO A 128 8.68 6.90 -3.66
N TRP A 129 9.19 5.67 -3.51
CA TRP A 129 9.20 4.73 -4.63
C TRP A 129 7.81 4.29 -5.06
N LEU A 130 6.86 4.23 -4.13
CA LEU A 130 5.45 3.94 -4.39
C LEU A 130 4.77 4.99 -5.28
N GLN A 131 5.38 6.18 -5.47
CA GLN A 131 4.90 7.22 -6.37
C GLN A 131 5.63 7.25 -7.71
N ARG A 132 6.65 6.39 -7.91
CA ARG A 132 7.43 6.34 -9.14
C ARG A 132 6.70 5.55 -10.22
N TYR A 133 6.83 6.03 -11.45
CA TYR A 133 6.44 5.31 -12.65
C TYR A 133 7.70 5.12 -13.50
N PHE A 134 7.87 3.93 -14.06
CA PHE A 134 8.96 3.60 -14.96
C PHE A 134 8.52 3.65 -16.42
N LEU A 135 7.22 3.45 -16.66
CA LEU A 135 6.67 3.25 -17.99
C LEU A 135 5.65 4.34 -18.31
N PHE A 136 5.88 5.05 -19.41
CA PHE A 136 5.05 6.16 -19.86
C PHE A 136 4.69 5.97 -21.35
N PRO A 137 3.45 6.28 -21.73
CA PRO A 137 3.06 6.34 -23.14
C PRO A 137 3.98 7.29 -23.90
N ASP A 138 4.38 6.87 -25.09
CA ASP A 138 5.18 7.63 -26.05
C ASP A 138 6.62 8.03 -25.65
N VAL A 139 7.03 7.72 -24.42
CA VAL A 139 8.38 8.02 -23.93
C VAL A 139 9.20 6.76 -23.72
N SER A 140 8.62 5.71 -23.15
CA SER A 140 9.35 4.48 -22.86
C SER A 140 9.72 3.73 -24.14
N THR A 141 10.94 3.20 -24.18
CA THR A 141 11.49 2.40 -25.29
C THR A 141 12.41 1.34 -24.70
N PRO A 142 12.66 0.21 -25.38
CA PRO A 142 13.60 -0.81 -24.89
C PRO A 142 14.96 -0.25 -24.47
N ASP A 143 15.45 0.75 -25.21
CA ASP A 143 16.79 1.34 -25.00
C ASP A 143 16.88 2.26 -23.77
N ASN A 144 15.74 2.82 -23.31
CA ASN A 144 15.72 3.74 -22.17
C ASN A 144 15.24 3.09 -20.87
N LEU A 145 14.91 1.81 -20.91
CA LEU A 145 14.61 1.05 -19.72
C LEU A 145 15.87 0.88 -18.86
N PRO A 146 15.73 0.94 -17.52
CA PRO A 146 16.85 0.68 -16.63
C PRO A 146 17.33 -0.76 -16.76
N LYS A 147 18.64 -0.99 -16.69
CA LYS A 147 19.20 -2.34 -16.71
C LYS A 147 18.84 -3.06 -15.41
N PRO A 148 18.47 -4.36 -15.45
CA PRO A 148 18.12 -5.10 -14.25
C PRO A 148 19.20 -5.01 -13.14
N ASP A 149 20.47 -5.11 -13.52
CA ASP A 149 21.62 -5.04 -12.59
C ASP A 149 21.78 -3.72 -11.83
N ASP A 150 21.10 -2.66 -12.28
CA ASP A 150 21.12 -1.34 -11.64
C ASP A 150 19.91 -1.07 -10.75
N LEU A 151 18.96 -2.01 -10.69
CA LEU A 151 17.77 -1.94 -9.87
C LEU A 151 17.91 -2.79 -8.61
N THR A 152 17.36 -2.31 -7.51
CA THR A 152 17.19 -3.06 -6.25
C THR A 152 16.11 -4.15 -6.34
N LEU A 153 15.97 -5.06 -5.35
CA LEU A 153 14.90 -6.07 -5.38
C LEU A 153 13.50 -5.45 -5.48
N SER A 154 13.22 -4.45 -4.65
CA SER A 154 11.93 -3.72 -4.70
C SER A 154 11.73 -2.98 -6.03
N GLU A 155 12.78 -2.40 -6.63
CA GLU A 155 12.66 -1.73 -7.93
C GLU A 155 12.37 -2.72 -9.07
N LEU A 156 12.91 -3.94 -9.02
CA LEU A 156 12.59 -5.01 -9.98
C LEU A 156 11.11 -5.41 -9.93
N ILE A 157 10.53 -5.49 -8.73
CA ILE A 157 9.10 -5.75 -8.55
C ILE A 157 8.27 -4.57 -9.04
N LEU A 158 8.64 -3.34 -8.63
CA LEU A 158 7.92 -2.12 -8.97
C LEU A 158 7.83 -1.90 -10.49
N ILE A 159 8.92 -2.07 -11.24
CA ILE A 159 8.87 -1.92 -12.71
C ILE A 159 8.02 -3.01 -13.37
N THR A 160 8.04 -4.23 -12.82
CA THR A 160 7.20 -5.35 -13.31
C THR A 160 5.72 -5.05 -13.08
N ASP A 161 5.37 -4.57 -11.87
CA ASP A 161 4.01 -4.17 -11.50
C ASP A 161 3.49 -3.01 -12.36
N ASP A 162 4.32 -1.97 -12.54
CA ASP A 162 3.99 -0.80 -13.36
C ASP A 162 3.72 -1.20 -14.82
N ALA A 163 4.48 -2.15 -15.36
CA ALA A 163 4.27 -2.70 -16.70
C ALA A 163 2.97 -3.48 -16.82
N ASN A 164 2.71 -4.39 -15.87
CA ASN A 164 1.48 -5.18 -15.85
C ASN A 164 0.25 -4.27 -15.74
N ALA A 165 0.29 -3.28 -14.85
CA ALA A 165 -0.79 -2.31 -14.69
C ALA A 165 -1.01 -1.47 -15.95
N ALA A 166 0.07 -1.03 -16.62
CA ALA A 166 -0.02 -0.29 -17.87
C ALA A 166 -0.63 -1.11 -19.01
N ILE A 167 -0.28 -2.40 -19.13
CA ILE A 167 -0.91 -3.32 -20.09
C ILE A 167 -2.42 -3.42 -19.82
N VAL A 168 -2.83 -3.64 -18.57
CA VAL A 168 -4.26 -3.78 -18.23
C VAL A 168 -5.05 -2.49 -18.47
N ARG A 169 -4.47 -1.33 -18.18
CA ARG A 169 -5.19 -0.04 -18.17
C ARG A 169 -5.19 0.68 -19.51
N ASP A 170 -4.08 0.65 -20.24
CA ASP A 170 -3.77 1.66 -21.26
C ASP A 170 -3.27 1.06 -22.59
N LEU A 171 -3.55 -0.22 -22.86
CA LEU A 171 -3.23 -0.96 -24.11
C LEU A 171 -3.34 -0.15 -25.42
N ARG A 172 -4.31 0.77 -25.53
CA ARG A 172 -4.57 1.57 -26.74
C ARG A 172 -3.73 2.84 -26.87
N ARG A 173 -2.95 3.20 -25.86
CA ARG A 173 -2.20 4.47 -25.78
C ARG A 173 -0.70 4.32 -26.03
N PHE A 174 -0.17 3.11 -26.05
CA PHE A 174 1.26 2.88 -26.25
C PHE A 174 1.57 2.77 -27.75
N ASN A 175 2.55 3.54 -28.22
CA ASN A 175 3.12 3.32 -29.55
C ASN A 175 3.95 2.03 -29.59
N GLY A 176 4.34 1.58 -30.78
CA GLY A 176 5.03 0.29 -30.96
C GLY A 176 6.31 0.13 -30.12
N LYS A 177 7.11 1.19 -29.93
CA LYS A 177 8.32 1.11 -29.10
C LYS A 177 7.99 1.06 -27.61
N SER A 178 7.00 1.83 -27.16
CA SER A 178 6.57 1.80 -25.77
C SER A 178 5.86 0.49 -25.44
N TRP A 179 5.20 -0.14 -26.42
CA TRP A 179 4.66 -1.48 -26.31
C TRP A 179 5.75 -2.53 -26.15
N GLU A 180 6.82 -2.50 -26.97
CA GLU A 180 7.96 -3.41 -26.82
C GLU A 180 8.64 -3.25 -25.44
N ALA A 181 8.72 -2.02 -24.94
CA ALA A 181 9.23 -1.76 -23.58
C ALA A 181 8.33 -2.39 -22.50
N LEU A 182 7.00 -2.36 -22.66
CA LEU A 182 6.07 -3.04 -21.76
C LEU A 182 6.26 -4.56 -21.81
N GLU A 183 6.38 -5.16 -22.99
CA GLU A 183 6.61 -6.61 -23.14
C GLU A 183 7.95 -7.06 -22.56
N ILE A 184 8.97 -6.22 -22.56
CA ILE A 184 10.23 -6.49 -21.86
C ILE A 184 10.03 -6.48 -20.35
N ALA A 185 9.23 -5.52 -19.86
CA ALA A 185 9.14 -5.21 -18.45
C ALA A 185 8.10 -6.04 -17.68
N SER A 186 6.99 -6.41 -18.33
CA SER A 186 5.89 -7.16 -17.73
C SER A 186 6.32 -8.59 -17.35
N SER A 187 5.62 -9.20 -16.40
CA SER A 187 5.81 -10.62 -16.11
C SER A 187 5.47 -11.48 -17.34
N ASP A 188 5.92 -12.74 -17.39
CA ASP A 188 5.80 -13.73 -18.50
C ASP A 188 4.35 -14.05 -18.95
N GLN A 189 3.39 -13.23 -18.54
CA GLN A 189 2.04 -13.21 -19.07
C GLN A 189 2.04 -12.39 -20.37
N HIS A 190 1.36 -12.92 -21.40
CA HIS A 190 1.14 -12.29 -22.70
C HIS A 190 2.30 -12.33 -23.72
N GLY A 191 3.26 -13.26 -23.60
CA GLY A 191 4.36 -13.42 -24.58
C GLY A 191 5.53 -12.45 -24.38
N SER A 192 5.56 -11.82 -23.21
CA SER A 192 6.61 -10.94 -22.68
C SER A 192 7.90 -11.69 -22.34
N LYS A 193 8.99 -10.94 -22.12
CA LYS A 193 10.31 -11.53 -21.78
C LYS A 193 10.53 -11.68 -20.26
N GLY A 194 9.73 -11.00 -19.44
CA GLY A 194 9.85 -11.10 -17.98
C GLY A 194 11.20 -10.66 -17.43
N ASN A 195 11.90 -9.71 -18.07
CA ASN A 195 13.32 -9.47 -17.78
C ASN A 195 13.57 -9.09 -16.32
N TYR A 196 12.72 -8.25 -15.72
CA TYR A 196 12.89 -7.79 -14.35
C TYR A 196 12.47 -8.82 -13.31
N ILE A 197 11.34 -9.51 -13.54
CA ILE A 197 10.92 -10.59 -12.64
C ILE A 197 11.90 -11.76 -12.68
N ASN A 198 12.45 -12.10 -13.85
CA ASN A 198 13.48 -13.13 -13.97
C ASN A 198 14.78 -12.70 -13.26
N ALA A 199 15.19 -11.43 -13.37
CA ALA A 199 16.33 -10.91 -12.63
C ALA A 199 16.09 -10.95 -11.10
N PHE A 200 14.87 -10.70 -10.64
CA PHE A 200 14.49 -10.87 -9.24
C PHE A 200 14.64 -12.34 -8.81
N MET A 201 14.05 -13.26 -9.57
CA MET A 201 14.09 -14.70 -9.28
C MET A 201 15.52 -15.24 -9.23
N ASN A 202 16.36 -14.84 -10.18
CA ASN A 202 17.76 -15.21 -10.21
C ASN A 202 18.51 -14.74 -8.95
N ARG A 203 18.31 -13.49 -8.52
CA ARG A 203 18.98 -12.97 -7.31
C ARG A 203 18.54 -13.66 -6.03
N VAL A 204 17.25 -13.92 -5.87
CA VAL A 204 16.78 -14.61 -4.66
C VAL A 204 17.24 -16.08 -4.66
N GLN A 205 17.35 -16.70 -5.84
CA GLN A 205 17.94 -18.03 -6.00
C GLN A 205 19.43 -18.06 -5.66
N ASP A 206 20.21 -17.06 -6.09
CA ASP A 206 21.64 -16.95 -5.77
C ASP A 206 21.88 -16.85 -4.25
N ILE A 207 20.97 -16.17 -3.53
CA ILE A 207 20.98 -16.05 -2.06
C ILE A 207 20.32 -17.28 -1.38
N ARG A 208 19.87 -18.25 -2.18
CA ARG A 208 19.22 -19.50 -1.73
C ARG A 208 17.99 -19.23 -0.87
N TRP A 209 17.13 -18.33 -1.32
CA TRP A 209 15.78 -18.21 -0.76
C TRP A 209 14.97 -19.44 -1.17
N SER A 210 14.11 -19.93 -0.29
CA SER A 210 13.11 -20.93 -0.69
C SER A 210 11.96 -20.25 -1.45
N ASN A 211 11.21 -21.03 -2.23
CA ASN A 211 10.04 -20.52 -2.96
C ASN A 211 9.07 -19.79 -2.01
N PRO A 212 8.67 -20.34 -0.85
CA PRO A 212 7.86 -19.62 0.13
C PRO A 212 8.39 -18.23 0.52
N GLN A 213 9.71 -18.09 0.69
CA GLN A 213 10.34 -16.82 1.07
C GLN A 213 10.23 -15.78 -0.05
N SER A 214 10.53 -16.21 -1.29
CA SER A 214 10.38 -15.34 -2.47
C SER A 214 8.93 -14.93 -2.70
N THR A 215 7.98 -15.85 -2.52
CA THR A 215 6.54 -15.58 -2.63
C THR A 215 6.08 -14.60 -1.56
N ALA A 216 6.44 -14.82 -0.30
CA ALA A 216 6.07 -13.93 0.80
C ALA A 216 6.61 -12.51 0.58
N PHE A 217 7.86 -12.37 0.13
CA PHE A 217 8.43 -11.06 -0.20
C PHE A 217 7.66 -10.37 -1.32
N CYS A 218 7.44 -11.07 -2.44
CA CYS A 218 6.68 -10.53 -3.57
C CYS A 218 5.28 -10.08 -3.16
N LEU A 219 4.52 -10.91 -2.45
CA LEU A 219 3.17 -10.57 -2.01
C LEU A 219 3.13 -9.34 -1.12
N ASN A 220 4.10 -9.17 -0.22
CA ASN A 220 4.16 -7.98 0.63
C ASN A 220 4.57 -6.72 -0.13
N GLU A 221 5.49 -6.82 -1.10
CA GLU A 221 5.85 -5.68 -1.96
C GLU A 221 4.70 -5.29 -2.90
N TYR A 222 4.03 -6.27 -3.52
CA TYR A 222 2.81 -6.02 -4.31
C TYR A 222 1.70 -5.44 -3.43
N GLY A 223 1.53 -5.90 -2.19
CA GLY A 223 0.54 -5.33 -1.29
C GLY A 223 0.82 -3.89 -0.90
N LEU A 224 2.10 -3.49 -0.77
CA LEU A 224 2.48 -2.09 -0.62
C LEU A 224 2.08 -1.28 -1.86
N LEU A 225 2.30 -1.81 -3.06
CA LEU A 225 1.93 -1.17 -4.33
C LEU A 225 0.41 -1.06 -4.48
N SER A 226 -0.33 -2.15 -4.28
CA SER A 226 -1.80 -2.16 -4.24
C SER A 226 -2.34 -1.08 -3.32
N ARG A 227 -1.86 -1.05 -2.07
CA ARG A 227 -2.34 -0.11 -1.05
C ARG A 227 -1.99 1.33 -1.34
N TYR A 228 -0.74 1.59 -1.67
CA TYR A 228 -0.18 2.93 -1.65
C TYR A 228 0.09 3.54 -3.03
N LYS A 229 0.22 2.74 -4.08
CA LYS A 229 0.33 3.23 -5.46
C LYS A 229 -1.03 3.21 -6.17
N TRP A 230 -1.80 2.15 -5.97
CA TRP A 230 -3.05 1.92 -6.70
C TRP A 230 -4.33 2.23 -5.90
N GLY A 231 -4.22 2.43 -4.59
CA GLY A 231 -5.36 2.79 -3.73
C GLY A 231 -6.32 1.64 -3.45
N HIS A 232 -5.85 0.39 -3.55
CA HIS A 232 -6.61 -0.81 -3.21
C HIS A 232 -6.37 -1.18 -1.74
N HIS A 233 -7.43 -1.31 -0.94
CA HIS A 233 -7.28 -1.67 0.47
C HIS A 233 -6.90 -3.15 0.62
N GLU A 234 -5.62 -3.43 0.86
CA GLU A 234 -5.13 -4.75 1.25
C GLU A 234 -4.89 -4.86 2.76
N ASN A 235 -4.81 -6.12 3.21
CA ASN A 235 -4.60 -6.54 4.60
C ASN A 235 -3.29 -6.00 5.22
N ASP A 236 -3.08 -6.28 6.50
CA ASP A 236 -1.86 -5.89 7.21
C ASP A 236 -0.60 -6.53 6.59
N LEU A 237 0.27 -5.68 6.05
CA LEU A 237 1.52 -6.05 5.37
C LEU A 237 2.67 -6.17 6.36
N TRP A 238 3.63 -7.04 6.05
CA TRP A 238 4.82 -7.30 6.85
C TRP A 238 4.51 -7.67 8.31
N THR A 239 3.48 -8.50 8.46
CA THR A 239 3.02 -9.16 9.70
C THR A 239 3.35 -10.66 9.68
N LYS A 240 3.33 -11.32 10.85
CA LYS A 240 3.59 -12.77 10.94
C LYS A 240 2.60 -13.58 10.11
N GLU A 241 1.37 -13.12 10.04
CA GLU A 241 0.28 -13.74 9.29
C GLU A 241 0.54 -13.63 7.79
N SER A 242 0.90 -12.44 7.29
CA SER A 242 1.21 -12.18 5.87
C SER A 242 2.51 -12.82 5.37
N THR A 243 3.38 -13.25 6.29
CA THR A 243 4.67 -13.89 5.98
C THR A 243 4.72 -15.36 6.39
N ASN A 244 3.56 -15.96 6.73
CA ASN A 244 3.51 -17.36 7.15
C ASN A 244 3.88 -18.29 5.97
N LEU A 245 5.06 -18.90 6.06
CA LEU A 245 5.62 -19.73 4.99
C LEU A 245 4.81 -21.00 4.73
N ASP A 246 4.08 -21.51 5.74
CA ASP A 246 3.25 -22.71 5.62
C ASP A 246 2.05 -22.50 4.68
N GLN A 247 1.69 -21.25 4.40
CA GLN A 247 0.62 -20.91 3.45
C GLN A 247 1.07 -20.98 1.98
N PHE A 248 2.38 -21.14 1.74
CA PHE A 248 2.98 -21.13 0.41
C PHE A 248 3.68 -22.46 0.05
N GLY A 249 3.51 -23.48 0.90
CA GLY A 249 4.13 -24.80 0.78
C GLY A 249 3.19 -25.89 0.28
#